data_AF-A0AAF0PZY0-F1
#
_entry.id   AF-A0AAF0PZY0-F1
#
_cell.length_a   1.000
_cell.length_b   1.000
_cell.length_c   1.000
_cell.angle_alpha   90.00
_cell.angle_beta   90.00
_cell.angle_gamma   90.00
#
_symmetry.space_group_name_H-M   'P 1'
#
loop_
_entity.id
_entity.type
_entity.pdbx_description
1 polymer ?
#
loop_
_entity_poly.entity_id
_entity_poly.type
_entity_poly.pdbx_seq_one_letter_code
_entity_poly.pdbx_strand_id
1 'polypeptide(L)'
;MHKEVEELKVHMENTCYILRYCYREANKVADKLASLCHTNQQSTMFTTFAELPRRIKGLMTMDRWNMANFRTIRKKKIEIIWDPP
;
A
#
# COMPACT_ATOMS: atom_id res chain seq x y z
N MET A 1 -3.52 -20.94 7.53
CA MET A 1 -3.30 -20.37 6.18
C MET A 1 -4.35 -20.78 5.15
N HIS A 2 -4.85 -22.02 5.08
CA HIS A 2 -5.84 -22.40 4.05
C HIS A 2 -7.26 -21.82 4.23
N LYS A 3 -7.70 -21.58 5.48
CA LYS A 3 -9.06 -21.13 5.77
C LYS A 3 -9.35 -19.68 5.32
N GLU A 4 -8.41 -18.77 5.56
CA GLU A 4 -8.53 -17.34 5.19
C GLU A 4 -8.56 -17.15 3.67
N VAL A 5 -7.79 -17.95 2.93
CA VAL A 5 -7.78 -17.93 1.46
C VAL A 5 -9.12 -18.41 0.90
N GLU A 6 -9.72 -19.42 1.56
CA GLU A 6 -11.03 -19.94 1.16
C GLU A 6 -12.15 -18.93 1.44
N GLU A 7 -12.12 -18.27 2.60
CA GLU A 7 -13.06 -17.19 2.93
C GLU A 7 -12.97 -16.02 1.93
N LEU A 8 -11.76 -15.66 1.49
CA LEU A 8 -11.55 -14.64 0.46
C LEU A 8 -12.10 -15.07 -0.91
N LYS A 9 -11.93 -16.34 -1.31
CA LYS A 9 -12.51 -16.86 -2.57
C LYS A 9 -14.04 -16.81 -2.54
N VAL A 10 -14.65 -17.31 -1.46
CA VAL A 10 -16.10 -17.25 -1.28
C VAL A 10 -16.58 -15.81 -1.30
N HIS A 11 -15.85 -14.88 -0.69
CA HIS A 11 -16.22 -13.47 -0.73
C HIS A 11 -16.10 -12.88 -2.15
N MET A 12 -15.06 -13.23 -2.90
CA MET A 12 -14.89 -12.80 -4.30
C MET A 12 -15.97 -13.34 -5.24
N GLU A 13 -16.48 -14.55 -5.00
CA GLU A 13 -17.56 -15.13 -5.81
C GLU A 13 -18.90 -14.45 -5.51
N ASN A 14 -19.10 -13.98 -4.29
CA ASN A 14 -20.33 -13.34 -3.83
C ASN A 14 -20.33 -11.81 -3.93
N THR A 15 -19.20 -11.20 -4.30
CA THR A 15 -19.05 -9.75 -4.42
C THR A 15 -18.44 -9.36 -5.76
N CYS A 16 -18.74 -8.16 -6.27
CA CYS A 16 -18.14 -7.65 -7.50
C CYS A 16 -16.67 -7.18 -7.32
N TYR A 17 -15.97 -7.66 -6.27
CA TYR A 17 -14.61 -7.24 -5.95
C TYR A 17 -13.57 -8.10 -6.67
N ILE A 18 -12.65 -7.43 -7.37
CA ILE A 18 -11.57 -8.09 -8.12
C ILE A 18 -10.27 -7.94 -7.34
N LEU A 19 -9.72 -9.06 -6.89
CA LEU A 19 -8.41 -9.09 -6.22
C LEU A 19 -7.31 -9.21 -7.30
N ARG A 20 -6.44 -8.19 -7.38
CA ARG A 20 -5.31 -8.16 -8.31
C ARG A 20 -4.01 -8.02 -7.55
N TYR A 21 -2.99 -8.75 -7.99
CA TYR A 21 -1.64 -8.53 -7.50
C TYR A 21 -1.18 -7.11 -7.86
N CYS A 22 -0.62 -6.39 -6.88
CA CYS A 22 -0.09 -5.04 -7.07
C CYS A 22 1.38 -4.97 -6.65
N TYR A 23 2.09 -3.96 -7.15
CA TYR A 23 3.45 -3.69 -6.72
C TYR A 23 3.49 -3.37 -5.23
N ARG A 24 4.51 -3.89 -4.54
CA ARG A 24 4.70 -3.68 -3.10
C ARG A 24 4.74 -2.19 -2.75
N GLU A 25 5.31 -1.36 -3.61
CA GLU A 25 5.42 0.08 -3.43
C GLU A 25 4.05 0.77 -3.49
N ALA A 26 3.15 0.32 -4.37
CA ALA A 26 1.77 0.78 -4.38
C ALA A 26 1.04 0.37 -3.09
N ASN A 27 1.27 -0.86 -2.61
CA ASN A 27 0.68 -1.32 -1.36
C ASN A 27 1.15 -0.52 -0.13
N LYS A 28 2.38 0.02 -0.13
CA LYS A 28 2.87 0.92 0.94
C LYS A 28 2.08 2.22 1.02
N VAL A 29 1.60 2.73 -0.12
CA VAL A 29 0.76 3.93 -0.15
C VAL A 29 -0.58 3.63 0.52
N ALA A 30 -1.19 2.50 0.16
CA ALA A 30 -2.44 2.03 0.75
C ALA A 30 -2.31 1.75 2.27
N ASP A 31 -1.23 1.08 2.67
CA ASP A 31 -0.91 0.81 4.09
C ASP A 31 -0.73 2.12 4.88
N LYS A 32 -0.03 3.11 4.30
CA LYS A 32 0.14 4.40 4.97
C LYS A 32 -1.18 5.17 5.06
N LEU A 33 -2.02 5.12 4.04
CA LEU A 33 -3.39 5.66 4.08
C LEU A 33 -4.22 4.99 5.18
N ALA A 34 -4.20 3.66 5.26
CA ALA A 34 -4.91 2.91 6.29
C ALA A 34 -4.44 3.30 7.70
N SER A 35 -3.13 3.48 7.90
CA SER A 35 -2.58 3.93 9.20
C SER A 35 -3.09 5.31 9.65
N LEU A 36 -3.55 6.16 8.72
CA LEU A 36 -4.11 7.47 9.04
C LEU A 36 -5.59 7.42 9.42
N CYS A 37 -6.29 6.31 9.19
CA CYS A 37 -7.71 6.18 9.55
C CYS A 37 -7.93 6.29 11.06
N HIS A 38 -6.95 5.87 11.87
CA HIS A 38 -7.01 6.03 13.33
C HIS A 38 -7.00 7.50 13.76
N THR A 39 -6.40 8.38 12.97
CA THR A 39 -6.28 9.82 13.29
C THR A 39 -7.46 10.62 12.73
N ASN A 40 -8.00 10.22 11.58
CA ASN A 40 -9.13 10.88 10.94
C ASN A 40 -10.37 9.97 11.01
N GLN A 41 -11.30 10.29 11.91
CA GLN A 41 -12.58 9.56 12.04
C GLN A 41 -13.55 9.76 10.87
N GLN A 42 -13.17 10.54 9.85
CA GLN A 42 -13.98 10.78 8.66
C GLN A 42 -13.56 9.88 7.50
N SER A 43 -14.57 9.31 6.83
CA SER A 43 -14.39 8.65 5.54
C SER A 43 -14.11 9.71 4.47
N THR A 44 -12.83 9.95 4.19
CA THR A 44 -12.40 10.91 3.18
C THR A 44 -11.87 10.17 1.95
N MET A 45 -12.50 10.40 0.81
CA MET A 45 -12.04 9.89 -0.48
C MET A 45 -11.14 10.94 -1.15
N PHE A 46 -9.88 10.58 -1.41
CA PHE A 46 -8.95 11.42 -2.15
C PHE A 46 -8.98 11.03 -3.62
N THR A 47 -9.41 11.95 -4.48
CA THR A 47 -9.53 11.70 -5.92
C THR A 47 -8.35 12.25 -6.70
N THR A 48 -7.69 13.27 -6.15
CA THR A 48 -6.54 13.90 -6.78
C THR A 48 -5.28 13.79 -5.93
N PHE A 49 -4.11 13.78 -6.59
CA PHE A 49 -2.83 13.84 -5.88
C PHE A 49 -2.72 15.08 -4.98
N ALA A 50 -3.33 16.19 -5.36
CA ALA A 50 -3.30 17.44 -4.62
C ALA A 50 -3.97 17.32 -3.23
N GLU A 51 -5.01 16.50 -3.10
CA GLU A 51 -5.73 16.28 -1.84
C GLU A 51 -4.96 15.36 -0.88
N LEU A 52 -3.97 14.60 -1.37
CA LEU A 52 -3.26 13.64 -0.53
C LEU A 52 -2.47 14.33 0.60
N PRO A 53 -2.48 13.74 1.81
CA PRO A 53 -1.62 14.20 2.91
C PRO A 53 -0.14 14.20 2.54
N ARG A 54 0.61 15.18 3.04
CA ARG A 54 2.06 15.31 2.78
C ARG A 54 2.85 14.04 3.10
N ARG A 55 2.44 13.32 4.14
CA ARG A 55 3.05 12.03 4.55
C ARG A 55 2.94 10.95 3.47
N ILE A 56 1.90 10.98 2.66
CA ILE A 56 1.66 10.01 1.57
C ILE A 56 2.30 10.46 0.27
N LYS A 57 2.30 11.77 -0.01
CA LYS A 57 3.02 12.38 -1.14
C LYS A 57 4.53 12.11 -1.15
N GLY A 58 5.11 11.69 -0.03
CA GLY A 58 6.51 11.23 0.02
C GLY A 58 6.73 9.81 -0.54
N LEU A 59 5.67 8.99 -0.63
CA LEU A 59 5.72 7.59 -1.07
C LEU A 59 5.36 7.42 -2.56
N MET A 60 4.61 8.38 -3.11
CA MET A 60 4.14 8.42 -4.48
C MET A 60 4.28 9.83 -5.03
N THR A 61 4.62 9.96 -6.31
CA THR A 61 4.58 11.21 -7.07
C THR A 61 3.79 10.99 -8.35
N MET A 62 3.36 12.08 -8.96
CA MET A 62 2.89 12.07 -10.35
C MET A 62 4.09 12.35 -11.26
N ASP A 63 4.19 11.64 -12.37
CA ASP A 63 5.15 11.97 -13.42
C ASP A 63 4.59 13.05 -14.37
N ARG A 64 5.35 13.38 -15.41
CA ARG A 64 4.96 14.41 -16.41
C ARG A 64 3.71 14.04 -17.22
N TRP A 65 3.30 12.78 -17.21
CA TRP A 65 2.13 12.27 -17.92
C TRP A 65 0.96 12.00 -16.98
N ASN A 66 1.02 12.50 -15.74
CA ASN A 66 0.04 12.24 -14.69
C ASN A 66 -0.13 10.75 -14.37
N MET A 67 0.92 9.95 -14.51
CA MET A 67 0.93 8.57 -14.02
C MET A 67 1.55 8.51 -12.62
N ALA A 68 1.02 7.61 -11.79
CA ALA A 68 1.54 7.36 -10.47
C ALA A 68 2.92 6.69 -10.57
N ASN A 69 3.93 7.34 -9.98
CA ASN A 69 5.28 6.82 -9.87
C ASN A 69 5.62 6.61 -8.38
N PHE A 70 6.03 5.41 -8.01
CA PHE A 70 6.25 5.02 -6.63
C PHE A 70 7.73 5.07 -6.25
N ARG A 71 8.05 5.69 -5.11
CA ARG A 71 9.43 5.84 -4.67
C ARG A 71 9.96 4.52 -4.11
N THR A 72 10.92 3.91 -4.80
CA THR A 72 11.62 2.73 -4.32
C THR A 72 12.77 3.15 -3.40
N ILE A 73 12.62 2.93 -2.09
CA ILE A 73 13.76 3.03 -1.16
C ILE A 73 14.55 1.73 -1.27
N ARG A 74 15.77 1.80 -1.82
CA ARG A 74 16.71 0.67 -1.76
C ARG A 74 17.06 0.45 -0.28
N LYS A 75 16.58 -0.64 0.31
CA LYS A 75 17.05 -1.05 1.64
C LYS A 75 18.54 -1.38 1.50
N LYS A 76 19.40 -0.68 2.25
CA LYS A 76 20.82 -1.03 2.35
C LYS A 76 20.88 -2.49 2.81
N LYS A 77 21.63 -3.33 2.12
CA LYS A 77 21.79 -4.74 2.49
C LYS A 77 22.45 -4.75 3.87
N ILE A 78 21.73 -5.17 4.90
CA ILE A 78 22.30 -5.40 6.22
C ILE A 78 22.86 -6.81 6.15
N GLU A 79 24.18 -6.93 6.00
CA GLU A 79 24.87 -8.21 6.17
C GLU A 79 24.89 -8.50 7.66
N ILE A 80 23.95 -9.34 8.12
CA ILE A 80 23.94 -9.83 9.49
C ILE A 80 25.06 -10.88 9.55
N ILE A 81 26.22 -10.49 10.06
CA ILE A 81 27.27 -11.43 10.43
C ILE A 81 26.86 -12.02 11.78
N TRP A 82 26.44 -13.28 11.76
CA TRP A 82 26.14 -14.05 12.97
C TRP A 82 27.42 -14.77 13.40
N ASP A 83 27.94 -14.43 14.57
CA ASP A 83 29.08 -15.11 15.18
C ASP A 83 28.59 -15.85 16.45
N PRO A 84 28.46 -17.18 16.41
CA PRO A 84 28.02 -17.96 17.56
C PRO A 84 29.14 -18.08 18.62
N PRO A 85 28.79 -18.17 19.92
CA PRO A 85 29.73 -18.43 21.00
C PRO A 85 30.27 -19.88 21.00
#